data_AF-A0A0L9T4Q7-F1
#
_entry.id   AF-A0A0L9T4Q7-F1
#
_cell.length_a   1.000
_cell.length_b   1.000
_cell.length_c   1.000
_cell.angle_alpha   90.00
_cell.angle_beta   90.00
_cell.angle_gamma   90.00
#
_symmetry.space_group_name_H-M   'P 1'
#
loop_
_entity.id
_entity.type
_entity.pdbx_description
1 polymer ?
#
loop_
_entity_poly.entity_id
_entity_poly.type
_entity_poly.pdbx_seq_one_letter_code
_entity_poly.pdbx_strand_id
1 'polypeptide(L)'
;MEKTLTELRRLHDYQLLHLGPAAQILALGLSSRKNFCVNSRVLAAENRDSVDAGCWKLTASWVRKLAVENPSMSSCEFFEQYERAGSSAVLPPGIYTLQVWVFLSYWEIF
;
A
#
# COMPACT_ATOMS: atom_id res chain seq x y z
N MET A 1 -14.68 -5.74 6.10
CA MET A 1 -13.50 -4.95 6.51
C MET A 1 -13.73 -3.45 6.37
N GLU A 2 -14.15 -2.93 5.22
CA GLU A 2 -14.36 -1.46 5.07
C GLU A 2 -15.40 -0.88 6.03
N LYS A 3 -16.54 -1.57 6.21
CA LYS A 3 -17.55 -1.16 7.21
C LYS A 3 -16.96 -1.07 8.62
N THR A 4 -16.17 -2.07 9.02
CA THR A 4 -15.50 -2.12 10.33
C THR A 4 -14.55 -0.93 10.53
N LEU A 5 -13.75 -0.58 9.51
CA LEU A 5 -12.84 0.58 9.60
C LEU A 5 -13.59 1.91 9.56
N THR A 6 -14.75 1.96 8.93
CA THR A 6 -15.62 3.14 8.93
C THR A 6 -16.22 3.37 10.32
N GLU A 7 -16.69 2.32 10.98
CA GLU A 7 -17.15 2.43 12.38
C GLU A 7 -15.99 2.71 13.34
N LEU A 8 -14.80 2.13 13.11
CA LEU A 8 -13.60 2.46 13.87
C LEU A 8 -13.25 3.95 13.74
N ARG A 9 -13.42 4.54 12.55
CA ARG A 9 -13.21 5.98 12.34
C ARG A 9 -14.13 6.81 13.23
N ARG A 10 -15.42 6.49 13.25
CA ARG A 10 -16.39 7.18 14.11
C ARG A 10 -16.04 7.06 15.59
N LEU A 11 -15.65 5.86 16.03
CA LEU A 11 -15.22 5.64 17.41
C LEU A 11 -13.95 6.43 17.74
N HIS A 12 -12.97 6.45 16.84
CA HIS A 12 -11.71 7.16 17.04
C HIS A 12 -11.91 8.67 17.07
N ASP A 13 -12.76 9.22 16.22
CA ASP A 13 -13.13 10.64 16.24
C ASP A 13 -13.75 11.01 17.60
N TYR A 14 -14.62 10.15 18.15
CA TYR A 14 -15.17 10.33 19.49
C TYR A 14 -14.10 10.25 20.59
N GLN A 15 -13.17 9.30 20.48
CA GLN A 15 -12.06 9.17 21.45
C GLN A 15 -11.13 10.38 21.42
N LEU A 16 -10.78 10.89 20.23
CA LEU A 16 -9.97 12.10 20.09
C LEU A 16 -10.66 13.31 20.72
N LEU A 17 -11.99 13.43 20.57
CA LEU A 17 -12.77 14.50 21.18
C LEU A 17 -12.70 14.50 22.72
N HIS A 18 -12.66 13.32 23.35
CA HIS A 18 -12.76 13.20 24.82
C HIS A 18 -11.43 12.94 25.53
N LEU A 19 -10.48 12.27 24.87
CA LEU A 19 -9.18 11.86 25.43
C LEU A 19 -8.01 12.66 24.82
N GLY A 20 -8.28 13.45 23.79
CA GLY A 20 -7.27 14.27 23.13
C GLY A 20 -6.19 13.43 22.41
N PRO A 21 -4.97 13.96 22.29
CA PRO A 21 -3.88 13.32 21.54
C PRO A 21 -3.49 11.92 22.03
N ALA A 22 -3.80 11.59 23.29
CA ALA A 22 -3.50 10.27 23.86
C ALA A 22 -4.29 9.12 23.19
N ALA A 23 -5.39 9.43 22.49
CA ALA A 23 -6.17 8.46 21.73
C ALA A 23 -5.71 8.29 20.28
N GLN A 24 -4.58 8.89 19.86
CA GLN A 24 -4.05 8.68 18.51
C GLN A 24 -3.66 7.22 18.30
N ILE A 25 -4.19 6.62 17.24
CA ILE A 25 -3.88 5.25 16.83
C ILE A 25 -3.59 5.22 15.33
N LEU A 26 -2.83 4.21 14.89
CA LEU A 26 -2.67 3.87 13.49
C LEU A 26 -3.46 2.58 13.23
N ALA A 27 -4.46 2.64 12.35
CA ALA A 27 -5.24 1.47 11.95
C ALA A 27 -5.26 1.33 10.42
N LEU A 28 -4.95 0.12 9.94
CA LEU A 28 -4.77 -0.17 8.52
C LEU A 28 -5.72 -1.30 8.09
N GLY A 29 -6.48 -1.07 7.01
CA GLY A 29 -7.25 -2.13 6.35
C GLY A 29 -6.42 -2.88 5.33
N LEU A 30 -6.05 -4.13 5.60
CA LEU A 30 -5.26 -4.95 4.67
C LEU A 30 -6.12 -5.90 3.84
N SER A 31 -5.86 -5.98 2.55
CA SER A 31 -6.57 -6.78 1.57
C SER A 31 -5.58 -7.41 0.59
N SER A 32 -6.08 -8.10 -0.42
CA SER A 32 -5.24 -8.73 -1.43
C SER A 32 -4.50 -7.70 -2.29
N ARG A 33 -3.42 -8.14 -2.95
CA ARG A 33 -2.66 -7.29 -3.89
C ARG A 33 -3.54 -6.74 -5.02
N LYS A 34 -4.58 -7.46 -5.45
CA LYS A 34 -5.54 -6.98 -6.45
C LYS A 34 -6.25 -5.68 -6.06
N ASN A 35 -6.39 -5.40 -4.77
CA ASN A 35 -7.06 -4.18 -4.29
C ASN A 35 -6.06 -3.04 -3.98
N PHE A 36 -4.76 -3.32 -3.96
CA PHE A 36 -3.70 -2.37 -3.57
C PHE A 36 -2.66 -2.11 -4.66
N CYS A 37 -2.60 -2.93 -5.68
CA CYS A 37 -1.59 -2.79 -6.72
C CYS A 37 -1.87 -1.53 -7.56
N VAL A 38 -0.93 -0.59 -7.53
CA VAL A 38 -0.96 0.63 -8.35
C VAL A 38 -0.31 0.43 -9.73
N ASN A 39 0.41 -0.69 -9.93
CA ASN A 39 1.02 -1.01 -11.20
C ASN A 39 -0.06 -1.49 -12.19
N SER A 40 -0.45 -0.61 -13.11
CA SER A 40 -1.52 -0.87 -14.09
C SER A 40 -1.28 -2.10 -14.95
N ARG A 41 -0.03 -2.44 -15.27
CA ARG A 41 0.30 -3.64 -16.06
C ARG A 41 0.01 -4.93 -15.30
N VAL A 42 0.26 -4.93 -13.99
CA VAL A 42 -0.03 -6.07 -13.13
C VAL A 42 -1.53 -6.12 -12.80
N LEU A 43 -2.14 -4.96 -12.54
CA LEU A 43 -3.55 -4.84 -12.19
C LEU A 43 -4.49 -5.21 -13.35
N ALA A 44 -4.04 -5.07 -14.60
CA ALA A 44 -4.77 -5.49 -15.80
C ALA A 44 -5.02 -7.01 -15.87
N ALA A 45 -4.34 -7.82 -15.03
CA ALA A 45 -4.57 -9.25 -14.98
C ALA A 45 -5.97 -9.59 -14.44
N GLU A 46 -6.59 -10.62 -15.03
CA GLU A 46 -8.00 -10.92 -14.81
C GLU A 46 -8.30 -11.43 -13.39
N ASN A 47 -7.47 -12.32 -12.85
CA ASN A 47 -7.70 -12.99 -11.57
C ASN A 47 -6.67 -12.60 -10.50
N ARG A 48 -7.01 -12.89 -9.24
CA ARG A 48 -6.19 -12.53 -8.06
C ARG A 48 -4.81 -13.19 -8.11
N ASP A 49 -4.76 -14.46 -8.47
CA ASP A 49 -3.51 -15.24 -8.52
C ASP A 49 -2.56 -14.71 -9.60
N SER A 50 -3.10 -14.22 -10.72
CA SER A 50 -2.31 -13.61 -11.79
C SER A 50 -1.74 -12.26 -11.39
N VAL A 51 -2.47 -11.46 -10.60
CA VAL A 51 -1.95 -10.22 -10.01
C VAL A 51 -0.81 -10.55 -9.04
N ASP A 52 -0.99 -11.54 -8.17
CA ASP A 52 0.04 -11.96 -7.23
C ASP A 52 1.30 -12.46 -7.95
N ALA A 53 1.14 -13.33 -8.96
CA ALA A 53 2.24 -13.83 -9.77
C ALA A 53 2.93 -12.72 -10.57
N GLY A 54 2.17 -11.80 -11.17
CA GLY A 54 2.70 -10.65 -11.90
C GLY A 54 3.50 -9.70 -11.00
N CYS A 55 2.99 -9.41 -9.80
CA CYS A 55 3.71 -8.61 -8.80
C CYS A 55 5.01 -9.31 -8.37
N TRP A 56 4.94 -10.63 -8.10
CA TRP A 56 6.11 -11.41 -7.70
C TRP A 56 7.19 -11.45 -8.79
N LYS A 57 6.81 -11.60 -10.07
CA LYS A 57 7.74 -11.56 -11.21
C LYS A 57 8.51 -10.25 -11.35
N LEU A 58 8.05 -9.16 -10.74
CA LEU A 58 8.71 -7.85 -10.80
C LEU A 58 9.44 -7.48 -9.50
N THR A 59 9.09 -8.12 -8.37
CA THR A 59 9.56 -7.74 -7.03
C THR A 59 10.38 -8.81 -6.33
N ALA A 60 10.42 -10.05 -6.85
CA ALA A 60 11.23 -11.12 -6.27
C ALA A 60 12.70 -10.70 -6.19
N SER A 61 13.35 -11.04 -5.09
CA SER A 61 14.72 -10.60 -4.77
C SER A 61 15.73 -10.97 -5.85
N TRP A 62 15.57 -12.12 -6.51
CA TRP A 62 16.43 -12.56 -7.61
C TRP A 62 16.20 -11.75 -8.90
N VAL A 63 14.96 -11.36 -9.20
CA VAL A 63 14.64 -10.48 -10.34
C VAL A 63 15.27 -9.11 -10.12
N ARG A 64 15.13 -8.56 -8.90
CA ARG A 64 15.69 -7.26 -8.55
C ARG A 64 17.23 -7.24 -8.70
N LYS A 65 17.90 -8.29 -8.22
CA LYS A 65 19.36 -8.43 -8.39
C LYS A 65 19.77 -8.49 -9.87
N LEU A 66 19.07 -9.29 -10.68
CA LEU A 66 19.35 -9.38 -12.12
C LEU A 66 19.06 -8.08 -12.86
N ALA A 67 18.04 -7.31 -12.45
CA ALA A 67 17.72 -6.03 -13.05
C ALA A 67 18.77 -4.94 -12.75
N VAL A 68 19.51 -5.05 -11.65
CA VAL A 68 20.68 -4.17 -11.38
C VAL A 68 21.81 -4.45 -12.38
N GLU A 69 22.04 -5.73 -12.71
CA GLU A 69 23.08 -6.15 -13.65
C GLU A 69 22.65 -5.94 -15.12
N ASN A 70 21.36 -6.07 -15.40
CA ASN A 70 20.78 -6.01 -16.75
C ASN A 70 19.61 -5.01 -16.81
N PRO A 71 19.85 -3.75 -17.23
CA PRO A 71 18.82 -2.71 -17.33
C PRO A 71 17.67 -3.03 -18.29
N SER A 72 17.80 -4.05 -19.14
CA SER A 72 16.73 -4.53 -20.02
C SER A 72 15.65 -5.33 -19.29
N MET A 73 15.91 -5.79 -18.06
CA MET A 73 14.94 -6.54 -17.26
C MET A 73 14.06 -5.57 -16.47
N SER A 74 12.73 -5.75 -16.57
CA SER A 74 11.78 -4.87 -15.89
C SER A 74 11.60 -5.24 -14.41
N SER A 75 11.79 -4.27 -13.52
CA SER A 75 11.38 -4.33 -12.11
C SER A 75 10.13 -3.46 -11.85
N CYS A 76 9.54 -3.57 -10.66
CA CYS A 76 8.40 -2.71 -10.28
C CYS A 76 8.90 -1.40 -9.69
N GLU A 77 8.75 -0.30 -10.43
CA GLU A 77 9.22 1.02 -9.98
C GLU A 77 8.63 1.44 -8.62
N PHE A 78 7.32 1.26 -8.41
CA PHE A 78 6.65 1.58 -7.14
C PHE A 78 7.27 0.85 -5.95
N PHE A 79 7.66 -0.42 -6.15
CA PHE A 79 8.28 -1.21 -5.09
C PHE A 79 9.71 -0.75 -4.82
N GLU A 80 10.49 -0.45 -5.86
CA GLU A 80 11.86 0.07 -5.69
C GLU A 80 11.89 1.46 -5.03
N GLN A 81 10.93 2.32 -5.35
CA GLN A 81 10.78 3.62 -4.70
C GLN A 81 10.45 3.46 -3.21
N TYR A 82 9.51 2.56 -2.87
CA TYR A 82 9.17 2.26 -1.47
C TYR A 82 10.37 1.69 -0.69
N GLU A 83 11.08 0.73 -1.27
CA GLU A 83 12.30 0.14 -0.67
C GLU A 83 13.40 1.19 -0.45
N ARG A 84 13.54 2.14 -1.38
CA ARG A 84 14.50 3.25 -1.25
C ARG A 84 14.09 4.25 -0.17
N ALA A 85 12.80 4.51 0.00
CA ALA A 85 12.29 5.37 1.07
C ALA A 85 12.54 4.76 2.45
N GLY A 86 12.46 3.43 2.58
CA GLY A 86 12.83 2.70 3.79
C GLY A 86 12.12 3.25 5.04
N SER A 87 12.88 3.54 6.10
CA SER A 87 12.34 4.02 7.38
C SER A 87 11.72 5.43 7.33
N SER A 88 11.79 6.15 6.21
CA SER A 88 11.08 7.42 6.04
C SER A 88 9.61 7.23 5.64
N ALA A 89 9.23 6.04 5.18
CA ALA A 89 7.86 5.69 4.80
C ALA A 89 6.98 5.32 6.02
N VAL A 90 7.00 6.15 7.07
CA VAL A 90 6.16 5.96 8.27
C VAL A 90 4.82 6.65 8.06
N LEU A 91 3.74 5.91 8.22
CA LEU A 91 2.40 6.46 8.15
C LEU A 91 2.06 7.22 9.43
N PRO A 92 1.55 8.46 9.35
CA PRO A 92 1.10 9.17 10.52
C PRO A 92 -0.12 8.47 11.15
N PRO A 93 -0.40 8.69 12.45
CA PRO A 93 -1.59 8.16 13.10
C PRO A 93 -2.86 8.52 12.34
N GLY A 94 -3.73 7.54 12.17
CA GLY A 94 -4.93 7.67 11.36
C GLY A 94 -5.53 6.31 11.04
N ILE A 95 -6.76 6.36 10.54
CA ILE A 95 -7.48 5.18 10.10
C ILE A 95 -7.52 5.19 8.58
N TYR A 96 -6.95 4.17 7.98
CA TYR A 96 -6.76 4.10 6.53
C TYR A 96 -7.53 2.92 5.96
N THR A 97 -8.56 3.23 5.17
CA THR A 97 -9.40 2.26 4.44
C THR A 97 -8.86 2.01 3.03
N LEU A 98 -9.26 0.94 2.36
CA LEU A 98 -8.77 0.58 1.02
C LEU A 98 -8.90 1.75 0.03
N GLN A 99 -10.05 2.42 0.00
CA GLN A 99 -10.24 3.61 -0.84
C GLN A 99 -9.32 4.77 -0.48
N VAL A 100 -9.13 5.04 0.82
CA VAL A 100 -8.27 6.14 1.28
C VAL A 100 -6.80 5.85 0.95
N TRP A 101 -6.36 4.61 1.13
CA TRP A 101 -5.00 4.18 0.80
C TRP A 101 -4.68 4.33 -0.68
N VAL A 102 -5.53 3.79 -1.55
CA VAL A 102 -5.31 3.87 -3.01
C VAL A 102 -5.24 5.34 -3.41
N PHE A 103 -6.12 6.18 -2.90
CA PHE A 103 -6.12 7.61 -3.20
C PHE A 103 -4.84 8.33 -2.76
N LEU A 104 -4.33 8.05 -1.56
CA LEU A 104 -3.08 8.64 -1.06
C LEU A 104 -1.87 8.23 -1.90
N SER A 105 -1.78 6.96 -2.29
CA SER A 105 -0.69 6.48 -3.15
C SER A 105 -0.69 7.11 -4.55
N TYR A 106 -1.84 7.51 -5.08
CA TYR A 106 -1.89 8.22 -6.37
C TYR A 106 -1.53 9.70 -6.25
N TRP A 107 -1.78 10.34 -5.11
CA TRP A 107 -1.56 11.78 -4.91
C TRP A 107 -0.13 12.12 -4.43
N GLU A 108 0.54 11.23 -3.68
CA GLU A 108 1.96 11.44 -3.32
C GLU A 108 2.95 11.17 -4.47
N ILE A 109 2.46 10.69 -5.62
CA ILE A 109 3.27 10.39 -6.82
C ILE A 109 3.15 11.51 -7.89
N PHE A 110 2.35 12.57 -7.65
CA PHE A 110 2.24 13.76 -8.51
C PHE A 110 2.61 15.05 -7.79
#